data_AF-A0A842KV35-F1
#
_entry.id   AF-A0A842KV35-F1
#
_cell.length_a   1.000
_cell.length_b   1.000
_cell.length_c   1.000
_cell.angle_alpha   90.00
_cell.angle_beta   90.00
_cell.angle_gamma   90.00
#
_symmetry.space_group_name_H-M   'P 1'
#
loop_
_entity.id
_entity.type
_entity.pdbx_description
1 polymer ?
#
loop_
_entity_poly.entity_id
_entity_poly.type
_entity_poly.pdbx_seq_one_letter_code
_entity_poly.pdbx_strand_id
1 'polypeptide(L)'
;TGNWVGGRAGISQLLDRTSYMGTLSHLRRVVSPLSRSQPHFEARDLHPTQFGKICPNETPEGPNCGLVKNLALMVRISEGADPDEIKDVIKKMGIIN
;
A
#
# COMPACT_ATOMS: atom_id res chain seq x y z
N THR A 1 19.98 -0.23 -8.33
CA THR A 1 20.08 -1.36 -7.39
C THR A 1 18.80 -1.61 -6.61
N GLY A 2 17.90 -0.63 -6.46
CA GLY A 2 16.69 -0.80 -5.64
C GLY A 2 16.90 -0.61 -4.15
N ASN A 3 18.10 -0.17 -3.74
CA ASN A 3 18.45 0.18 -2.37
C ASN A 3 18.28 1.69 -2.15
N TRP A 4 17.65 2.06 -1.06
CA TRP A 4 17.45 3.44 -0.63
C TRP A 4 18.40 3.81 0.50
N VAL A 5 18.73 5.11 0.62
CA VAL A 5 19.71 5.65 1.59
C VAL A 5 19.39 5.31 3.05
N GLY A 6 18.14 4.95 3.37
CA GLY A 6 17.70 4.54 4.71
C GLY A 6 17.79 3.03 4.99
N GLY A 7 18.65 2.28 4.28
CA GLY A 7 18.84 0.84 4.49
C GLY A 7 17.70 -0.05 3.98
N ARG A 8 16.72 0.52 3.27
CA ARG A 8 15.61 -0.23 2.66
C ARG A 8 16.03 -0.76 1.30
N ALA A 9 15.91 -2.06 1.10
CA ALA A 9 16.19 -2.74 -0.16
C ALA A 9 14.90 -3.13 -0.89
N GLY A 10 14.99 -3.29 -2.21
CA GLY A 10 13.87 -3.73 -3.05
C GLY A 10 12.78 -2.68 -3.28
N ILE A 11 13.09 -1.39 -3.13
CA ILE A 11 12.13 -0.30 -3.42
C ILE A 11 11.84 -0.20 -4.91
N SER A 12 12.90 -0.13 -5.72
CA SER A 12 12.78 -0.21 -7.17
C SER A 12 13.02 -1.64 -7.62
N GLN A 13 12.09 -2.18 -8.41
CA GLN A 13 12.09 -3.54 -8.92
C GLN A 13 12.00 -3.51 -10.44
N LEU A 14 12.50 -4.55 -11.11
CA LEU A 14 12.30 -4.72 -12.54
C LEU A 14 10.83 -5.02 -12.80
N LEU A 15 10.21 -4.21 -13.65
CA LEU A 15 8.80 -4.38 -14.01
C LEU A 15 8.57 -5.74 -14.67
N ASP A 16 7.52 -6.43 -14.23
CA ASP A 16 7.12 -7.72 -14.81
C ASP A 16 6.44 -7.47 -16.16
N ARG A 17 6.96 -8.12 -17.19
CA ARG A 17 6.49 -8.01 -18.58
C ARG A 17 6.07 -9.37 -19.17
N THR A 18 5.82 -10.36 -18.31
CA THR A 18 5.41 -11.71 -18.75
C THR A 18 4.06 -11.68 -19.46
N SER A 19 3.13 -10.84 -19.00
CA SER A 19 1.84 -10.60 -19.65
C SER A 19 1.34 -9.19 -19.35
N TYR A 20 0.38 -8.70 -20.14
CA TYR A 20 -0.25 -7.41 -19.89
C TYR A 20 -0.84 -7.30 -18.48
N MET A 21 -1.52 -8.36 -18.03
CA MET A 21 -2.09 -8.45 -16.67
C MET A 21 -1.00 -8.50 -15.60
N GLY A 22 0.12 -9.20 -15.86
CA GLY A 22 1.27 -9.24 -14.95
C GLY A 22 1.87 -7.86 -14.72
N THR A 23 1.98 -7.05 -15.78
CA THR A 23 2.44 -5.66 -15.67
C THR A 23 1.49 -4.81 -14.83
N LEU A 24 0.18 -4.86 -15.09
CA LEU A 24 -0.81 -4.10 -14.30
C LEU A 24 -0.84 -4.54 -12.84
N SER A 25 -0.76 -5.84 -12.56
CA SER A 25 -0.66 -6.38 -11.20
C SER A 25 0.59 -5.88 -10.49
N HIS A 26 1.75 -5.89 -11.16
CA HIS A 26 3.00 -5.41 -10.56
C HIS A 26 2.92 -3.91 -10.21
N LEU A 27 2.34 -3.08 -11.08
CA LEU A 27 2.18 -1.64 -10.81
C LEU A 27 1.25 -1.33 -9.62
N ARG A 28 0.35 -2.25 -9.27
CA ARG A 28 -0.65 -2.08 -8.20
C ARG A 28 -0.28 -2.80 -6.90
N ARG A 29 0.96 -3.30 -6.82
CA ARG A 29 1.48 -4.06 -5.69
C ARG A 29 1.82 -3.15 -4.51
N VAL A 30 1.43 -3.60 -3.32
CA VAL A 30 1.75 -3.01 -2.01
C VAL A 30 2.59 -4.02 -1.24
N VAL A 31 3.75 -3.58 -0.74
CA VAL A 31 4.73 -4.44 -0.06
C VAL A 31 4.92 -3.96 1.38
N SER A 32 4.66 -4.85 2.34
CA SER A 32 4.97 -4.63 3.74
C SER A 32 6.49 -4.65 3.97
N PRO A 33 7.04 -3.73 4.80
CA PRO A 33 8.46 -3.72 5.13
C PRO A 33 8.86 -4.78 6.18
N LEU A 34 7.92 -5.60 6.64
CA LEU A 34 8.15 -6.63 7.65
C LEU A 34 9.04 -7.78 7.13
N SER A 35 9.69 -8.48 8.06
CA SER A 35 10.54 -9.62 7.72
C SER A 35 9.71 -10.78 7.18
N ARG A 36 10.20 -11.41 6.11
CA ARG A 36 9.57 -12.61 5.53
C ARG A 36 9.82 -13.86 6.37
N SER A 37 10.90 -13.88 7.16
CA SER A 37 11.32 -15.05 7.95
C SER A 37 10.50 -15.23 9.23
N GLN A 38 9.86 -14.17 9.71
CA GLN A 38 9.09 -14.22 10.94
C GLN A 38 7.61 -14.51 10.67
N PRO A 39 6.96 -15.32 11.52
CA PRO A 39 5.55 -15.61 11.41
C PRO A 39 4.72 -14.45 12.00
N HIS A 40 4.53 -13.39 11.21
CA HIS A 40 3.69 -12.24 11.56
C HIS A 40 2.19 -12.56 11.40
N PHE A 41 1.63 -13.44 12.23
CA PHE A 41 0.25 -13.95 12.07
C PHE A 41 -0.79 -12.84 11.90
N GLU A 42 -0.92 -11.94 12.88
CA GLU A 42 -1.91 -10.86 12.84
C GLU A 42 -1.71 -9.88 11.67
N ALA A 43 -0.47 -9.64 11.26
CA ALA A 43 -0.17 -8.73 10.16
C ALA A 43 -0.44 -9.35 8.78
N ARG A 44 -0.39 -10.68 8.67
CA ARG A 44 -0.65 -11.42 7.43
C ARG A 44 -2.13 -11.64 7.19
N ASP A 45 -2.94 -11.66 8.25
CA ASP A 45 -4.38 -11.87 8.17
C ASP A 45 -5.10 -10.84 7.30
N LEU A 46 -6.26 -11.26 6.78
CA LEU A 46 -7.16 -10.39 6.03
C LEU A 46 -7.96 -9.53 7.02
N HIS A 47 -7.50 -8.30 7.23
CA HIS A 47 -8.15 -7.39 8.16
C HIS A 47 -9.40 -6.73 7.53
N PRO A 48 -10.53 -6.57 8.25
CA PRO A 48 -11.76 -5.98 7.69
C PRO A 48 -11.59 -4.58 7.08
N THR A 49 -10.66 -3.76 7.58
CA THR A 49 -10.38 -2.42 7.03
C THR A 49 -9.81 -2.43 5.61
N GLN A 50 -9.40 -3.59 5.11
CA GLN A 50 -8.89 -3.80 3.75
C GLN A 50 -10.01 -3.86 2.71
N PHE A 51 -11.28 -4.02 3.14
CA PHE A 51 -12.43 -4.04 2.25
C PHE A 51 -12.46 -2.80 1.35
N GLY A 52 -12.53 -3.03 0.03
CA GLY A 52 -12.53 -1.96 -0.98
C GLY A 52 -11.18 -1.25 -1.21
N LYS A 53 -10.12 -1.59 -0.45
CA LYS A 53 -8.78 -0.97 -0.57
C LYS A 53 -7.74 -1.95 -1.13
N ILE A 54 -7.79 -3.21 -0.70
CA ILE A 54 -6.85 -4.27 -1.07
C ILE A 54 -7.65 -5.46 -1.62
N CYS A 55 -7.11 -6.12 -2.65
CA CYS A 55 -7.67 -7.35 -3.19
C CYS A 55 -7.53 -8.49 -2.16
N PRO A 56 -8.62 -9.18 -1.77
CA PRO A 56 -8.55 -10.24 -0.76
C PRO A 56 -7.83 -11.51 -1.27
N ASN A 57 -7.81 -11.72 -2.59
CA ASN A 57 -7.27 -12.94 -3.20
C ASN A 57 -5.84 -12.78 -3.73
N GLU A 58 -5.45 -11.57 -4.15
CA GLU A 58 -4.19 -11.37 -4.87
C GLU A 58 -3.03 -11.15 -3.89
N THR A 59 -2.50 -12.27 -3.39
CA THR A 59 -1.27 -12.35 -2.58
C THR A 59 -0.45 -13.55 -3.06
N PRO A 60 0.88 -13.43 -3.22
CA PRO A 60 1.71 -14.55 -3.63
C PRO A 60 1.80 -15.60 -2.51
N GLU A 61 1.92 -16.86 -2.90
CA GLU A 61 2.13 -17.96 -1.96
C GLU A 61 3.51 -17.91 -1.27
N GLY A 62 3.68 -18.75 -0.25
CA GLY A 62 4.95 -18.89 0.46
C GLY A 62 5.25 -17.74 1.43
N PRO A 63 6.53 -17.38 1.64
CA PRO A 63 6.94 -16.41 2.67
C PRO A 63 6.38 -14.99 2.51
N ASN A 64 5.90 -14.65 1.31
CA ASN A 64 5.32 -13.34 1.01
C ASN A 64 3.80 -13.29 1.24
N CYS A 65 3.15 -14.42 1.52
CA CYS A 65 1.71 -14.50 1.73
C CYS A 65 1.26 -13.54 2.86
N GLY A 66 0.34 -12.65 2.55
CA GLY A 66 -0.13 -11.60 3.47
C GLY A 66 0.80 -10.39 3.64
N LEU A 67 2.06 -10.45 3.20
CA LEU A 67 3.01 -9.32 3.25
C LEU A 67 3.08 -8.55 1.94
N VAL A 68 2.85 -9.23 0.83
CA VAL A 68 2.68 -8.61 -0.49
C VAL A 68 1.22 -8.75 -0.87
N LYS A 69 0.56 -7.63 -1.14
CA LYS A 69 -0.86 -7.58 -1.51
C LYS A 69 -1.03 -6.62 -2.69
N ASN A 70 -2.18 -6.65 -3.33
CA ASN A 70 -2.49 -5.76 -4.45
C ASN A 70 -3.67 -4.84 -4.13
N LEU A 71 -3.66 -3.64 -4.70
CA LEU A 71 -4.76 -2.68 -4.55
C LEU A 71 -6.08 -3.19 -5.14
N ALA A 72 -7.20 -2.90 -4.48
CA ALA A 72 -8.55 -3.15 -5.02
C ALA A 72 -8.85 -2.23 -6.22
N LEU A 73 -9.64 -2.69 -7.20
CA LEU A 73 -9.81 -2.01 -8.50
C LEU A 73 -10.25 -0.54 -8.39
N MET A 74 -11.11 -0.21 -7.43
CA MET A 74 -11.69 1.14 -7.27
C MET A 74 -10.97 2.01 -6.24
N VAL A 75 -9.78 1.62 -5.78
CA VAL A 75 -9.06 2.39 -4.75
C VAL A 75 -8.57 3.73 -5.31
N ARG A 76 -8.59 4.77 -4.47
CA ARG A 76 -7.94 6.07 -4.74
C ARG A 76 -6.99 6.42 -3.61
N ILE A 77 -5.79 6.86 -3.96
CA ILE A 77 -4.77 7.33 -3.01
C ILE A 77 -4.87 8.86 -2.91
N SER A 78 -4.82 9.39 -1.70
CA SER A 78 -4.79 10.84 -1.44
C SER A 78 -3.44 11.44 -1.82
N GLU A 79 -3.45 12.60 -2.48
CA GLU A 79 -2.22 13.26 -2.97
C GLU A 79 -1.68 14.36 -2.01
N GLY A 80 -2.41 14.65 -0.94
CA GLY A 80 -2.13 15.73 0.01
C GLY A 80 -3.09 16.91 -0.14
N ALA A 81 -3.24 17.70 0.91
CA ALA A 81 -4.03 18.93 0.93
C ALA A 81 -3.34 19.93 1.88
N ASP A 82 -3.51 21.23 1.62
CA ASP A 82 -2.92 22.27 2.48
C ASP A 82 -3.64 22.32 3.84
N PRO A 83 -2.94 22.06 4.96
CA PRO A 83 -3.55 22.12 6.28
C PRO A 83 -4.08 23.50 6.66
N ASP A 84 -3.50 24.58 6.12
CA ASP A 84 -3.89 25.93 6.49
C ASP A 84 -5.21 26.33 5.83
N GLU A 85 -5.47 25.89 4.59
CA GLU A 85 -6.78 26.02 3.93
C GLU A 85 -7.89 25.33 4.76
N ILE A 86 -7.60 24.12 5.27
CA ILE A 86 -8.55 23.37 6.10
C ILE A 86 -8.83 24.10 7.42
N LYS A 87 -7.79 24.63 8.10
CA LYS A 87 -7.96 25.40 9.34
C LYS A 87 -8.81 26.65 9.12
N ASP A 88 -8.58 27.36 8.02
CA ASP A 88 -9.33 28.58 7.70
C ASP A 88 -10.82 28.29 7.46
N VAL A 89 -11.15 27.17 6.80
CA VAL A 89 -12.54 26.71 6.65
C VAL A 89 -13.15 26.38 8.01
N ILE A 90 -12.42 25.69 8.88
CA ILE A 90 -12.91 25.33 10.22
C ILE A 90 -13.14 26.58 11.09
N LYS A 91 -12.26 27.58 11.02
CA LYS A 91 -12.43 28.89 11.68
C LYS A 91 -13.66 29.63 11.17
N LYS A 92 -13.87 29.66 9.84
CA LYS A 92 -15.08 30.25 9.22
C LYS A 92 -16.37 29.57 9.68
N MET A 93 -16.33 28.28 9.99
CA MET A 93 -17.46 27.53 10.56
C MET A 93 -17.68 27.77 12.06
N GLY A 94 -16.82 28.56 12.73
CA GLY A 94 -16.95 28.91 14.14
C GLY A 94 -16.63 27.78 15.12
N ILE A 95 -15.94 26.73 14.66
CA ILE A 95 -15.57 25.57 15.50
C ILE A 95 -14.28 25.85 16.28
N ILE A 96 -13.39 26.68 15.73
CA ILE A 96 -12.13 27.09 16.35
C ILE A 96 -12.10 28.63 16.37
N ASN A 97 -11.89 29.20 17.56
CA ASN A 97 -11.69 30.64 17.76
C ASN A 97 -10.34 31.13 17.19
#